data_AF-A0A950FFB6-F1
#
_entry.id   AF-A0A950FFB6-F1
#
_cell.length_a   1.000
_cell.length_b   1.000
_cell.length_c   1.000
_cell.angle_alpha   90.00
_cell.angle_beta   90.00
_cell.angle_gamma   90.00
#
_symmetry.space_group_name_H-M   'P 1'
#
loop_
_entity.id
_entity.type
_entity.pdbx_description
1 polymer ?
#
loop_
_entity_poly.entity_id
_entity_poly.type
_entity_poly.pdbx_seq_one_letter_code
_entity_poly.pdbx_strand_id
1 'polypeptide(L)'
;MEKLIIEVRINEYASRKHNPNVPFSPDEICHEALQCWRQGASIIHYHARDPHSGAPSSKTEYYAETARRIHEKSDLIVMPTLGAWTLPSPEARMSHIVEMARDAATQPEFAPIDMTTSNVDSYDARKRRFLTEDVVYMNPTKTLRYFAETIRASGVRPYVALWNVSSIRVSAAFVEAGLLEQPLYGGIVLSEGGLFAGNPGSVRGLEAMVDFIPPNLALQWSVMCVGGNLFPLVGAALERGGHIAIGLGDYPYGELGTPRNADLVERIAQIAREMGREIASPPEARTILGLSQHSFH
;
A
#
# COMPACT_ATOMS: atom_id res chain seq x y z
N MET A 1 -15.26 -9.29 16.62
CA MET A 1 -14.71 -9.05 15.26
C MET A 1 -13.30 -8.54 15.43
N GLU A 2 -12.33 -8.98 14.63
CA GLU A 2 -10.97 -8.43 14.68
C GLU A 2 -11.00 -6.93 14.34
N LYS A 3 -10.13 -6.13 14.96
CA LYS A 3 -10.08 -4.68 14.72
C LYS A 3 -9.69 -4.35 13.28
N LEU A 4 -10.15 -3.21 12.79
CA LEU A 4 -9.86 -2.73 11.45
C LEU A 4 -8.49 -2.06 11.39
N ILE A 5 -7.60 -2.58 10.55
CA ILE A 5 -6.39 -1.87 10.13
C ILE A 5 -6.76 -0.86 9.05
N ILE A 6 -6.36 0.40 9.24
CA ILE A 6 -6.42 1.43 8.20
C ILE A 6 -5.00 1.71 7.75
N GLU A 7 -4.70 1.33 6.51
CA GLU A 7 -3.49 1.68 5.78
C GLU A 7 -3.74 2.95 4.96
N VAL A 8 -2.76 3.85 4.94
CA VAL A 8 -2.86 5.10 4.18
C VAL A 8 -1.87 5.11 3.02
N ARG A 9 -2.38 5.12 1.79
CA ARG A 9 -1.61 5.21 0.55
C ARG A 9 -1.43 6.69 0.18
N ILE A 10 -0.49 7.31 0.87
CA ILE A 10 -0.54 8.75 1.17
C ILE A 10 -0.32 9.65 -0.07
N ASN A 11 0.48 9.20 -1.03
CA ASN A 11 0.90 10.02 -2.16
C ASN A 11 1.13 9.29 -3.49
N GLU A 12 1.54 8.02 -3.50
CA GLU A 12 1.97 7.30 -4.70
C GLU A 12 2.83 8.20 -5.61
N TYR A 13 2.57 8.19 -6.92
CA TYR A 13 3.01 9.20 -7.87
C TYR A 13 1.91 10.19 -8.28
N ALA A 14 0.89 10.38 -7.42
CA ALA A 14 -0.21 11.29 -7.68
C ALA A 14 0.27 12.74 -7.88
N SER A 15 -0.47 13.48 -8.71
CA SER A 15 -0.23 14.88 -9.04
C SER A 15 -1.09 15.81 -8.19
N ARG A 16 -0.54 16.96 -7.79
CA ARG A 16 -1.29 18.05 -7.13
C ARG A 16 -2.34 18.75 -8.02
N LYS A 17 -2.38 18.41 -9.31
CA LYS A 17 -3.33 19.01 -10.27
C LYS A 17 -4.78 18.82 -9.85
N HIS A 18 -5.10 17.69 -9.23
CA HIS A 18 -6.48 17.33 -8.87
C HIS A 18 -6.77 17.52 -7.38
N ASN A 19 -5.75 17.46 -6.53
CA ASN A 19 -5.85 17.78 -5.11
C ASN A 19 -4.50 18.35 -4.61
N PRO A 20 -4.45 19.60 -4.11
CA PRO A 20 -3.20 20.22 -3.69
C PRO A 20 -2.59 19.60 -2.42
N ASN A 21 -3.35 18.80 -1.67
CA ASN A 21 -2.91 18.22 -0.40
C ASN A 21 -2.04 16.95 -0.56
N VAL A 22 -1.71 16.53 -1.78
CA VAL A 22 -0.78 15.39 -2.00
C VAL A 22 0.62 15.77 -1.46
N PRO A 23 1.18 15.04 -0.48
CA PRO A 23 2.48 15.37 0.10
C PRO A 23 3.64 14.84 -0.76
N PHE A 24 4.69 15.65 -0.94
CA PHE A 24 5.87 15.30 -1.74
C PHE A 24 7.14 15.21 -0.90
N SER A 25 7.45 16.23 -0.09
CA SER A 25 8.67 16.25 0.71
C SER A 25 8.56 15.32 1.93
N PRO A 26 9.69 14.85 2.50
CA PRO A 26 9.69 14.10 3.76
C PRO A 26 8.92 14.79 4.90
N ASP A 27 8.99 16.13 4.96
CA ASP A 27 8.27 16.94 5.94
C ASP A 27 6.77 16.92 5.75
N GLU A 28 6.31 17.08 4.51
CA GLU A 28 4.89 17.01 4.18
C GLU A 28 4.34 15.60 4.42
N ILE A 29 5.09 14.56 4.04
CA ILE A 29 4.69 13.17 4.24
C ILE A 29 4.59 12.86 5.73
N CYS A 30 5.59 13.24 6.53
CA CYS A 30 5.55 13.06 7.98
C CYS A 30 4.39 13.85 8.61
N HIS A 31 4.20 15.12 8.24
CA HIS A 31 3.11 15.93 8.78
C HIS A 31 1.76 15.26 8.53
N GLU A 32 1.49 14.86 7.29
CA GLU A 32 0.23 14.24 6.90
C GLU A 32 0.05 12.86 7.55
N ALA A 33 1.12 12.04 7.62
CA ALA A 33 1.12 10.77 8.32
C ALA A 33 0.69 10.90 9.79
N LEU A 34 1.19 11.92 10.50
CA LEU A 34 0.82 12.17 11.89
C LEU A 34 -0.63 12.64 12.04
N GLN A 35 -1.18 13.35 11.07
CA GLN A 35 -2.62 13.67 11.08
C GLN A 35 -3.46 12.41 10.86
N CYS A 36 -3.09 11.57 9.90
CA CYS A 36 -3.74 10.28 9.67
C CYS A 36 -3.69 9.37 10.89
N TRP A 37 -2.54 9.29 11.57
CA TRP A 37 -2.36 8.52 12.80
C TRP A 37 -3.35 8.93 13.88
N ARG A 38 -3.51 10.23 14.12
CA ARG A 38 -4.49 10.77 15.08
C ARG A 38 -5.93 10.40 14.75
N GLN A 39 -6.23 10.13 13.48
CA GLN A 39 -7.56 9.71 13.01
C GLN A 39 -7.74 8.19 13.01
N GLY A 40 -6.71 7.41 13.36
CA GLY A 40 -6.78 5.96 13.49
C GLY A 40 -6.02 5.17 12.41
N ALA A 41 -5.16 5.82 11.61
CA ALA A 41 -4.28 5.08 10.72
C ALA A 41 -3.28 4.23 11.50
N SER A 42 -3.08 2.99 11.04
CA SER A 42 -2.09 2.05 11.59
C SER A 42 -0.81 1.98 10.76
N ILE A 43 -0.94 2.13 9.44
CA ILE A 43 0.12 1.90 8.46
C ILE A 43 0.18 3.07 7.49
N ILE A 44 1.37 3.56 7.18
CA ILE A 44 1.59 4.55 6.12
C ILE A 44 2.41 3.93 5.00
N HIS A 45 1.80 3.87 3.82
CA HIS A 45 2.49 3.59 2.57
C HIS A 45 2.85 4.91 1.88
N TYR A 46 4.11 5.04 1.46
CA TYR A 46 4.59 6.26 0.84
C TYR A 46 5.65 6.03 -0.23
N HIS A 47 5.71 6.99 -1.14
CA HIS A 47 6.69 7.08 -2.21
C HIS A 47 7.60 8.29 -1.97
N ALA A 48 8.91 8.14 -2.17
CA ALA A 48 9.80 9.30 -2.19
C ALA A 48 9.58 10.10 -3.47
N ARG A 49 9.53 11.42 -3.33
CA ARG A 49 9.31 12.37 -4.41
C ARG A 49 10.37 13.45 -4.35
N ASP A 50 10.64 14.08 -5.48
CA ASP A 50 11.34 15.35 -5.48
C ASP A 50 10.49 16.40 -4.72
N PRO A 51 11.02 17.05 -3.67
CA PRO A 51 10.24 17.97 -2.82
C PRO A 51 9.61 19.16 -3.55
N HIS A 52 10.17 19.57 -4.69
CA HIS A 52 9.75 20.76 -5.41
C HIS A 52 8.83 20.43 -6.59
N SER A 53 9.26 19.51 -7.44
CA SER A 53 8.53 19.13 -8.67
C SER A 53 7.49 18.04 -8.43
N GLY A 54 7.62 17.25 -7.35
CA GLY A 54 6.85 16.04 -7.15
C GLY A 54 7.21 14.91 -8.12
N ALA A 55 8.31 14.98 -8.86
CA ALA A 55 8.74 13.84 -9.69
C ALA A 55 9.04 12.60 -8.83
N PRO A 56 8.88 11.37 -9.35
CA PRO A 56 9.37 10.16 -8.68
C PRO A 56 10.82 10.29 -8.23
N SER A 57 11.14 9.82 -7.03
CA SER A 57 12.51 9.78 -6.53
C SER A 57 12.83 8.40 -5.96
N SER A 58 14.06 7.95 -6.20
CA SER A 58 14.62 6.73 -5.65
C SER A 58 15.75 6.99 -4.65
N LYS A 59 15.90 8.25 -4.20
CA LYS A 59 16.96 8.59 -3.27
C LYS A 59 16.65 8.00 -1.89
N THR A 60 17.53 7.13 -1.41
CA THR A 60 17.45 6.54 -0.06
C THR A 60 17.32 7.62 1.03
N GLU A 61 17.98 8.77 0.86
CA GLU A 61 17.92 9.88 1.82
C GLU A 61 16.48 10.35 2.10
N TYR A 62 15.63 10.44 1.08
CA TYR A 62 14.24 10.88 1.23
C TYR A 62 13.37 9.80 1.89
N TYR A 63 13.59 8.53 1.57
CA TYR A 63 12.90 7.43 2.24
C TYR A 63 13.30 7.35 3.73
N ALA A 64 14.60 7.28 4.00
CA ALA A 64 15.15 7.19 5.35
C ALA A 64 14.71 8.37 6.23
N GLU A 65 14.75 9.60 5.70
CA GLU A 65 14.33 10.77 6.45
C GLU A 65 12.83 10.77 6.75
N THR A 66 12.01 10.31 5.81
CA THR A 66 10.56 10.19 6.04
C THR A 66 10.26 9.18 7.15
N ALA A 67 10.87 8.00 7.08
CA ALA A 67 10.70 6.95 8.11
C ALA A 67 11.15 7.44 9.50
N ARG A 68 12.36 8.02 9.58
CA ARG A 68 12.91 8.57 10.83
C ARG A 68 11.96 9.55 11.49
N ARG A 69 11.49 10.56 10.74
CA ARG A 69 10.60 11.60 11.25
C ARG A 69 9.26 11.05 11.73
N ILE A 70 8.76 9.99 11.10
CA ILE A 70 7.53 9.32 11.53
C ILE A 70 7.79 8.55 12.85
N HIS A 71 8.83 7.71 12.91
CA HIS A 71 9.17 6.93 14.10
C HIS A 71 9.49 7.80 15.32
N GLU A 72 10.08 8.98 15.14
CA GLU A 72 10.35 9.92 16.24
C GLU A 72 9.07 10.46 16.92
N LYS A 73 7.91 10.39 16.25
CA LYS A 73 6.69 11.12 16.64
C LYS A 73 5.44 10.24 16.75
N SER A 74 5.50 8.99 16.28
CA SER A 74 4.41 8.05 16.38
C SER A 74 4.92 6.61 16.38
N ASP A 75 4.00 5.69 16.67
CA ASP A 75 4.18 4.25 16.57
C ASP A 75 3.68 3.68 15.23
N LEU A 76 3.44 4.52 14.22
CA LEU A 76 2.97 4.08 12.90
C LEU A 76 3.90 3.01 12.32
N ILE A 77 3.29 2.03 11.65
CA ILE A 77 4.03 1.10 10.79
C ILE A 77 4.34 1.82 9.48
N VAL A 78 5.58 1.78 9.02
CA VAL A 78 5.98 2.43 7.75
C VAL A 78 6.24 1.41 6.65
N MET A 79 5.71 1.69 5.47
CA MET A 79 5.84 0.83 4.28
C MET A 79 6.26 1.66 3.07
N PRO A 80 7.56 1.97 2.90
CA PRO A 80 8.06 2.59 1.68
C PRO A 80 7.83 1.68 0.46
N THR A 81 7.53 2.27 -0.70
CA THR A 81 7.48 1.56 -1.98
C THR A 81 8.83 0.98 -2.40
N LEU A 82 8.82 0.05 -3.36
CA LEU A 82 10.02 -0.39 -4.08
C LEU A 82 10.33 0.46 -5.34
N GLY A 83 9.53 1.50 -5.61
CA GLY A 83 9.67 2.35 -6.79
C GLY A 83 8.99 1.80 -8.05
N ALA A 84 8.33 0.65 -7.97
CA ALA A 84 7.58 0.03 -9.06
C ALA A 84 8.37 -0.07 -10.38
N TRP A 85 7.76 0.25 -11.52
CA TRP A 85 8.38 0.24 -12.86
C TRP A 85 9.25 1.49 -13.15
N THR A 86 9.46 2.38 -12.17
CA THR A 86 10.30 3.59 -12.37
C THR A 86 11.80 3.31 -12.27
N LEU A 87 12.17 2.10 -11.86
CA LEU A 87 13.55 1.67 -11.64
C LEU A 87 13.94 0.52 -12.56
N PRO A 88 15.20 0.47 -13.04
CA PRO A 88 15.60 -0.38 -14.15
C PRO A 88 15.83 -1.85 -13.77
N SER A 89 16.00 -2.18 -12.49
CA SER A 89 16.29 -3.54 -12.05
C SER A 89 15.70 -3.87 -10.67
N PRO A 90 15.52 -5.18 -10.36
CA PRO A 90 15.14 -5.61 -9.02
C PRO A 90 16.08 -5.12 -7.91
N GLU A 91 17.38 -5.09 -8.16
CA GLU A 91 18.39 -4.63 -7.18
C GLU A 91 18.23 -3.13 -6.89
N ALA A 92 18.02 -2.33 -7.94
CA ALA A 92 17.74 -0.90 -7.78
C ALA A 92 16.47 -0.67 -6.94
N ARG A 93 15.42 -1.46 -7.20
CA ARG A 93 14.14 -1.41 -6.48
C ARG A 93 14.24 -1.80 -5.01
N MET A 94 15.22 -2.62 -4.62
CA MET A 94 15.42 -3.03 -3.22
C MET A 94 16.48 -2.21 -2.48
N SER A 95 17.33 -1.47 -3.19
CA SER A 95 18.53 -0.86 -2.64
C SER A 95 18.28 0.02 -1.40
N HIS A 96 17.23 0.85 -1.42
CA HIS A 96 16.88 1.72 -0.30
C HIS A 96 16.31 0.95 0.89
N ILE A 97 15.54 -0.12 0.67
CA ILE A 97 15.04 -0.98 1.76
C ILE A 97 16.20 -1.63 2.50
N VAL A 98 17.15 -2.21 1.75
CA VAL A 98 18.33 -2.86 2.32
C VAL A 98 19.18 -1.87 3.12
N GLU A 99 19.33 -0.64 2.61
CA GLU A 99 20.10 0.39 3.31
C GLU A 99 19.38 0.88 4.57
N MET A 100 18.08 1.17 4.49
CA MET A 100 17.26 1.61 5.63
C MET A 100 17.19 0.57 6.74
N ALA A 101 17.15 -0.71 6.39
CA ALA A 101 17.09 -1.81 7.35
C ALA A 101 18.36 -1.96 8.22
N ARG A 102 19.45 -1.25 7.90
CA ARG A 102 20.67 -1.23 8.72
C ARG A 102 20.58 -0.30 9.92
N ASP A 103 19.61 0.61 9.94
CA ASP A 103 19.37 1.58 11.01
C ASP A 103 17.95 1.42 11.54
N ALA A 104 17.82 1.05 12.82
CA ALA A 104 16.53 0.84 13.48
C ALA A 104 15.63 2.09 13.44
N ALA A 105 16.21 3.30 13.36
CA ALA A 105 15.43 4.53 13.24
C ALA A 105 14.74 4.66 11.87
N THR A 106 15.22 3.95 10.86
CA THR A 106 14.71 4.02 9.48
C THR A 106 14.18 2.70 8.93
N GLN A 107 14.42 1.59 9.62
CA GLN A 107 14.01 0.27 9.19
C GLN A 107 12.49 0.21 9.02
N PRO A 108 11.98 -0.11 7.81
CA PRO A 108 10.56 -0.31 7.62
C PRO A 108 10.14 -1.69 8.11
N GLU A 109 8.91 -1.82 8.61
CA GLU A 109 8.38 -3.14 8.94
C GLU A 109 7.86 -3.89 7.73
N PHE A 110 7.36 -3.18 6.70
CA PHE A 110 6.90 -3.78 5.46
C PHE A 110 7.60 -3.23 4.22
N ALA A 111 7.73 -4.09 3.21
CA ALA A 111 8.07 -3.71 1.84
C ALA A 111 7.11 -4.41 0.86
N PRO A 112 6.51 -3.68 -0.10
CA PRO A 112 5.52 -4.24 -1.01
C PRO A 112 6.16 -5.09 -2.12
N ILE A 113 5.59 -6.26 -2.37
CA ILE A 113 5.89 -7.12 -3.51
C ILE A 113 4.62 -7.25 -4.34
N ASP A 114 4.62 -6.69 -5.54
CA ASP A 114 3.55 -6.90 -6.51
C ASP A 114 3.64 -8.30 -7.10
N MET A 115 2.77 -9.21 -6.66
CA MET A 115 2.81 -10.64 -6.95
C MET A 115 2.31 -10.97 -8.37
N THR A 116 2.52 -10.07 -9.33
CA THR A 116 2.03 -10.20 -10.70
C THR A 116 2.91 -9.46 -11.71
N THR A 117 2.75 -9.84 -12.97
CA THR A 117 3.16 -9.03 -14.12
C THR A 117 1.92 -8.58 -14.87
N SER A 118 1.79 -7.29 -15.17
CA SER A 118 0.59 -6.75 -15.81
C SER A 118 0.90 -5.52 -16.65
N ASN A 119 0.09 -5.28 -17.69
CA ASN A 119 0.13 -4.01 -18.41
C ASN A 119 -0.44 -2.92 -17.50
N VAL A 120 0.25 -1.78 -17.42
CA VAL A 120 -0.16 -0.62 -16.61
C VAL A 120 -0.36 0.63 -17.45
N ASP A 121 -0.61 0.42 -18.74
CA ASP A 121 -0.94 1.47 -19.69
C ASP A 121 -2.22 2.20 -19.28
N SER A 122 -2.18 3.53 -19.37
CA SER A 122 -3.31 4.37 -19.00
C SER A 122 -4.17 4.70 -20.22
N TYR A 123 -5.47 4.48 -20.13
CA TYR A 123 -6.45 4.81 -21.16
C TYR A 123 -7.17 6.13 -20.88
N ASP A 124 -7.18 7.05 -21.85
CA ASP A 124 -7.96 8.29 -21.79
C ASP A 124 -9.30 8.08 -22.50
N ALA A 125 -10.35 7.85 -21.73
CA ALA A 125 -11.70 7.60 -22.26
C ALA A 125 -12.27 8.79 -23.05
N ARG A 126 -11.83 10.03 -22.77
CA ARG A 126 -12.28 11.22 -23.52
C ARG A 126 -11.63 11.28 -24.89
N LYS A 127 -10.35 10.94 -24.97
CA LYS A 127 -9.59 10.88 -26.24
C LYS A 127 -9.73 9.54 -26.96
N ARG A 128 -10.34 8.55 -26.32
CA ARG A 128 -10.54 7.18 -26.82
C ARG A 128 -9.24 6.51 -27.28
N ARG A 129 -8.16 6.73 -26.55
CA ARG A 129 -6.85 6.15 -26.86
C ARG A 129 -6.07 5.84 -25.60
N PHE A 130 -5.14 4.90 -25.70
CA PHE A 130 -4.12 4.72 -24.71
C PHE A 130 -3.13 5.90 -24.74
N LEU A 131 -2.63 6.28 -23.57
CA LEU A 131 -1.62 7.33 -23.38
C LEU A 131 -0.20 6.76 -23.47
N THR A 132 -0.06 5.47 -23.16
CA THR A 132 1.14 4.65 -23.30
C THR A 132 0.72 3.29 -23.85
N GLU A 133 1.58 2.57 -24.55
CA GLU A 133 1.22 1.28 -25.18
C GLU A 133 2.23 0.16 -24.91
N ASP A 134 3.26 0.44 -24.12
CA ASP A 134 4.43 -0.42 -23.91
C ASP A 134 4.85 -0.51 -22.43
N VAL A 135 4.01 -0.05 -21.50
CA VAL A 135 4.35 -0.04 -20.06
C VAL A 135 3.83 -1.30 -19.38
N VAL A 136 4.76 -2.23 -19.16
CA VAL A 136 4.51 -3.47 -18.40
C VAL A 136 5.13 -3.36 -17.02
N TYR A 137 4.32 -3.54 -15.97
CA TYR A 137 4.85 -3.73 -14.64
C TYR A 137 5.37 -5.16 -14.49
N MET A 138 6.66 -5.33 -14.73
CA MET A 138 7.32 -6.62 -14.91
C MET A 138 7.86 -7.18 -13.58
N ASN A 139 7.23 -8.22 -13.06
CA ASN A 139 7.70 -8.99 -11.89
C ASN A 139 7.66 -10.50 -12.20
N PRO A 140 8.63 -11.02 -12.98
CA PRO A 140 8.72 -12.46 -13.23
C PRO A 140 9.02 -13.21 -11.92
N THR A 141 8.73 -14.50 -11.87
CA THR A 141 8.93 -15.34 -10.67
C THR A 141 10.35 -15.24 -10.08
N LYS A 142 11.38 -15.09 -10.92
CA LYS A 142 12.77 -14.88 -10.47
C LYS A 142 12.91 -13.59 -9.66
N THR A 143 12.29 -12.50 -10.11
CA THR A 143 12.26 -11.21 -9.42
C THR A 143 11.47 -11.30 -8.13
N LEU A 144 10.30 -11.95 -8.14
CA LEU A 144 9.50 -12.16 -6.93
C LEU A 144 10.26 -12.94 -5.85
N ARG A 145 10.97 -14.01 -6.24
CA ARG A 145 11.85 -14.77 -5.32
C ARG A 145 12.95 -13.88 -4.75
N TYR A 146 13.63 -13.13 -5.61
CA TYR A 146 14.67 -12.20 -5.18
C TYR A 146 14.14 -11.19 -4.15
N PHE A 147 12.95 -10.60 -4.38
CA PHE A 147 12.34 -9.69 -3.41
C PHE A 147 12.03 -10.37 -2.08
N ALA A 148 11.38 -11.55 -2.11
CA ALA A 148 11.04 -12.28 -0.89
C ALA A 148 12.29 -12.63 -0.06
N GLU A 149 13.35 -13.12 -0.70
CA GLU A 149 14.61 -13.47 -0.05
C GLU A 149 15.33 -12.24 0.50
N THR A 150 15.38 -11.15 -0.27
CA THR A 150 16.07 -9.91 0.13
C THR A 150 15.34 -9.20 1.28
N ILE A 151 14.01 -9.16 1.24
CA ILE A 151 13.17 -8.60 2.30
C ILE A 151 13.38 -9.39 3.60
N ARG A 152 13.31 -10.74 3.53
CA ARG A 152 13.57 -11.60 4.69
C ARG A 152 14.98 -11.41 5.25
N ALA A 153 16.00 -11.36 4.40
CA ALA A 153 17.39 -11.15 4.82
C ALA A 153 17.61 -9.77 5.47
N SER A 154 16.77 -8.79 5.17
CA SER A 154 16.81 -7.45 5.75
C SER A 154 16.00 -7.33 7.06
N GLY A 155 15.38 -8.41 7.54
CA GLY A 155 14.52 -8.35 8.74
C GLY A 155 13.23 -7.56 8.53
N VAL A 156 12.81 -7.37 7.27
CA VAL A 156 11.57 -6.69 6.87
C VAL A 156 10.54 -7.75 6.51
N ARG A 157 9.24 -7.43 6.62
CA ARG A 157 8.16 -8.34 6.23
C ARG A 157 7.62 -8.00 4.83
N PRO A 158 7.27 -9.00 4.01
CA PRO A 158 6.67 -8.75 2.72
C PRO A 158 5.21 -8.31 2.88
N TYR A 159 4.81 -7.26 2.16
CA TYR A 159 3.41 -6.95 1.88
C TYR A 159 3.08 -7.44 0.47
N VAL A 160 2.14 -8.36 0.31
CA VAL A 160 1.81 -8.89 -1.02
C VAL A 160 0.74 -8.03 -1.70
N ALA A 161 1.09 -7.32 -2.77
CA ALA A 161 0.11 -6.58 -3.56
C ALA A 161 -0.57 -7.52 -4.58
N LEU A 162 -1.89 -7.60 -4.49
CA LEU A 162 -2.76 -8.59 -5.12
C LEU A 162 -3.67 -7.94 -6.15
N TRP A 163 -3.21 -7.81 -7.39
CA TRP A 163 -3.94 -7.13 -8.46
C TRP A 163 -5.04 -7.99 -9.11
N ASN A 164 -4.85 -9.31 -9.11
CA ASN A 164 -5.71 -10.26 -9.80
C ASN A 164 -5.67 -11.64 -9.14
N VAL A 165 -6.59 -12.55 -9.48
CA VAL A 165 -6.64 -13.89 -8.88
C VAL A 165 -5.32 -14.65 -9.01
N SER A 166 -4.57 -14.43 -10.10
CA SER A 166 -3.27 -15.10 -10.28
C SER A 166 -2.25 -14.67 -9.22
N SER A 167 -2.27 -13.41 -8.77
CA SER A 167 -1.38 -12.90 -7.73
C SER A 167 -1.62 -13.55 -6.36
N ILE A 168 -2.87 -13.89 -6.05
CA ILE A 168 -3.25 -14.67 -4.85
C ILE A 168 -2.65 -16.09 -4.96
N ARG A 169 -2.82 -16.72 -6.12
CA ARG A 169 -2.33 -18.09 -6.36
C ARG A 169 -0.81 -18.17 -6.32
N VAL A 170 -0.10 -17.19 -6.87
CA VAL A 170 1.37 -17.10 -6.79
C VAL A 170 1.80 -16.91 -5.34
N SER A 171 1.11 -16.06 -4.56
CA SER A 171 1.39 -15.87 -3.14
C SER A 171 1.25 -17.18 -2.34
N ALA A 172 0.17 -17.93 -2.58
CA ALA A 172 -0.04 -19.24 -1.96
C ALA A 172 1.08 -20.24 -2.34
N ALA A 173 1.45 -20.31 -3.62
CA ALA A 173 2.55 -21.17 -4.07
C ALA A 173 3.91 -20.77 -3.45
N PHE A 174 4.12 -19.47 -3.21
CA PHE A 174 5.33 -18.98 -2.53
C PHE A 174 5.37 -19.37 -1.05
N VAL A 175 4.22 -19.41 -0.38
CA VAL A 175 4.12 -19.96 0.98
C VAL A 175 4.44 -21.44 0.98
N GLU A 176 3.84 -22.22 0.08
CA GLU A 176 4.10 -23.67 -0.05
C GLU A 176 5.59 -23.97 -0.35
N ALA A 177 6.25 -23.11 -1.13
CA ALA A 177 7.66 -23.21 -1.45
C ALA A 177 8.61 -22.72 -0.33
N GLY A 178 8.09 -22.22 0.81
CA GLY A 178 8.91 -21.67 1.91
C GLY A 178 9.59 -20.34 1.60
N LEU A 179 9.10 -19.61 0.59
CA LEU A 179 9.61 -18.30 0.18
C LEU A 179 8.91 -17.16 0.93
N LEU A 180 7.67 -17.35 1.36
CA LEU A 180 6.92 -16.41 2.19
C LEU A 180 6.46 -17.10 3.48
N GLU A 181 6.48 -16.35 4.58
CA GLU A 181 6.10 -16.83 5.90
C GLU A 181 4.75 -16.27 6.34
N GLN A 182 3.86 -17.13 6.83
CA GLN A 182 2.56 -16.74 7.34
C GLN A 182 2.63 -16.20 8.78
N PRO A 183 1.67 -15.35 9.22
CA PRO A 183 0.59 -14.78 8.42
C PRO A 183 1.11 -13.75 7.40
N LEU A 184 0.43 -13.68 6.26
CA LEU A 184 0.66 -12.66 5.24
C LEU A 184 -0.19 -11.41 5.54
N TYR A 185 0.34 -10.25 5.19
CA TYR A 185 -0.44 -9.04 4.98
C TYR A 185 -0.41 -8.69 3.49
N GLY A 186 -1.56 -8.39 2.89
CA GLY A 186 -1.63 -8.08 1.47
C GLY A 186 -2.73 -7.11 1.10
N GLY A 187 -2.54 -6.39 0.00
CA GLY A 187 -3.51 -5.43 -0.53
C GLY A 187 -4.18 -5.95 -1.79
N ILE A 188 -5.48 -6.13 -1.78
CA ILE A 188 -6.27 -6.32 -3.00
C ILE A 188 -6.32 -4.99 -3.75
N VAL A 189 -5.61 -4.95 -4.87
CA VAL A 189 -5.48 -3.75 -5.71
C VAL A 189 -6.53 -3.79 -6.82
N LEU A 190 -7.58 -2.99 -6.65
CA LEU A 190 -8.55 -2.72 -7.70
C LEU A 190 -8.08 -1.52 -8.53
N SER A 191 -8.51 -1.43 -9.79
CA SER A 191 -8.14 -0.34 -10.67
C SER A 191 -9.31 0.23 -11.47
N GLU A 192 -9.31 1.56 -11.58
CA GLU A 192 -10.26 2.36 -12.34
C GLU A 192 -9.49 3.48 -13.08
N GLY A 193 -10.19 4.51 -13.58
CA GLY A 193 -9.53 5.71 -14.09
C GLY A 193 -8.73 5.50 -15.37
N GLY A 194 -9.02 4.42 -16.11
CA GLY A 194 -8.30 4.04 -17.33
C GLY A 194 -7.10 3.13 -17.09
N LEU A 195 -6.84 2.71 -15.85
CA LEU A 195 -5.90 1.63 -15.54
C LEU A 195 -6.66 0.29 -15.49
N PHE A 196 -6.17 -0.70 -16.22
CA PHE A 196 -6.82 -2.02 -16.34
C PHE A 196 -5.93 -3.16 -15.84
N ALA A 197 -5.03 -2.87 -14.90
CA ALA A 197 -4.08 -3.83 -14.36
C ALA A 197 -4.70 -4.77 -13.30
N GLY A 198 -5.74 -4.31 -12.61
CA GLY A 198 -6.44 -5.06 -11.58
C GLY A 198 -7.92 -5.28 -11.88
N ASN A 199 -8.60 -5.95 -10.96
CA ASN A 199 -10.06 -6.07 -11.02
C ASN A 199 -10.73 -4.68 -10.91
N PRO A 200 -11.95 -4.49 -11.46
CA PRO A 200 -12.66 -3.21 -11.36
C PRO A 200 -12.93 -2.78 -9.92
N GLY A 201 -12.97 -1.47 -9.67
CA GLY A 201 -13.24 -0.82 -8.39
C GLY A 201 -14.71 -0.93 -7.96
N SER A 202 -15.23 -2.16 -7.89
CA SER A 202 -16.63 -2.48 -7.59
C SER A 202 -16.71 -3.62 -6.58
N VAL A 203 -17.85 -3.75 -5.89
CA VAL A 203 -18.07 -4.86 -4.95
C VAL A 203 -17.85 -6.20 -5.64
N ARG A 204 -18.36 -6.38 -6.88
CA ARG A 204 -18.11 -7.61 -7.66
C ARG A 204 -16.64 -7.84 -7.98
N GLY A 205 -15.87 -6.77 -8.23
CA GLY A 205 -14.43 -6.86 -8.48
C GLY A 205 -13.66 -7.32 -7.23
N LEU A 206 -14.04 -6.79 -6.06
CA LEU A 206 -13.53 -7.22 -4.76
C LEU A 206 -13.91 -8.68 -4.46
N GLU A 207 -15.19 -9.04 -4.60
CA GLU A 207 -15.67 -10.40 -4.33
C GLU A 207 -14.99 -11.44 -5.22
N ALA A 208 -14.77 -11.10 -6.51
CA ALA A 208 -14.01 -11.94 -7.43
C ALA A 208 -12.53 -12.15 -7.05
N MET A 209 -12.00 -11.40 -6.08
CA MET A 209 -10.68 -11.65 -5.49
C MET A 209 -10.81 -12.47 -4.20
N VAL A 210 -11.69 -12.03 -3.30
CA VAL A 210 -11.91 -12.65 -1.98
C VAL A 210 -12.33 -14.11 -2.11
N ASP A 211 -13.20 -14.44 -3.06
CA ASP A 211 -13.68 -15.82 -3.30
C ASP A 211 -12.56 -16.80 -3.71
N PHE A 212 -11.39 -16.29 -4.14
CA PHE A 212 -10.23 -17.11 -4.53
C PHE A 212 -9.10 -17.12 -3.51
N ILE A 213 -9.27 -16.51 -2.34
CA ILE A 213 -8.32 -16.65 -1.24
C ILE A 213 -8.40 -18.09 -0.73
N PRO A 214 -7.31 -18.88 -0.77
CA PRO A 214 -7.33 -20.26 -0.29
C PRO A 214 -7.67 -20.31 1.20
N PRO A 215 -8.58 -21.18 1.66
CA PRO A 215 -8.98 -21.24 3.07
C PRO A 215 -7.83 -21.55 4.05
N ASN A 216 -6.76 -22.20 3.57
CA ASN A 216 -5.57 -22.54 4.32
C ASN A 216 -4.46 -21.46 4.27
N LEU A 217 -4.68 -20.38 3.53
CA LEU A 217 -3.76 -19.24 3.48
C LEU A 217 -4.16 -18.23 4.57
N ALA A 218 -3.36 -18.15 5.63
CA ALA A 218 -3.46 -17.12 6.66
C ALA A 218 -3.04 -15.77 6.07
N LEU A 219 -4.00 -15.08 5.45
CA LEU A 219 -3.84 -13.79 4.81
C LEU A 219 -4.77 -12.76 5.46
N GLN A 220 -4.17 -11.75 6.08
CA GLN A 220 -4.85 -10.50 6.38
C GLN A 220 -4.82 -9.64 5.11
N TRP A 221 -5.99 -9.24 4.61
CA TRP A 221 -6.08 -8.48 3.37
C TRP A 221 -6.71 -7.10 3.60
N SER A 222 -6.16 -6.08 2.96
CA SER A 222 -6.79 -4.77 2.79
C SER A 222 -7.29 -4.60 1.37
N VAL A 223 -8.25 -3.71 1.12
CA VAL A 223 -8.66 -3.32 -0.25
C VAL A 223 -8.28 -1.87 -0.52
N MET A 224 -7.83 -1.60 -1.75
CA MET A 224 -7.59 -0.27 -2.30
C MET A 224 -8.17 -0.17 -3.72
N CYS A 225 -8.30 1.05 -4.25
CA CYS A 225 -8.77 1.29 -5.61
C CYS A 225 -7.95 2.39 -6.29
N VAL A 226 -6.97 1.99 -7.11
CA VAL A 226 -6.12 2.94 -7.85
C VAL A 226 -6.95 3.58 -8.95
N GLY A 227 -7.02 4.91 -8.96
CA GLY A 227 -7.79 5.67 -9.94
C GLY A 227 -9.29 5.74 -9.66
N GLY A 228 -9.78 5.23 -8.53
CA GLY A 228 -11.21 5.22 -8.19
C GLY A 228 -11.52 5.51 -6.72
N ASN A 229 -12.77 5.88 -6.46
CA ASN A 229 -13.27 6.11 -5.10
C ASN A 229 -13.48 4.77 -4.38
N LEU A 230 -12.83 4.59 -3.22
CA LEU A 230 -12.92 3.38 -2.40
C LEU A 230 -14.16 3.30 -1.48
N PHE A 231 -14.79 4.43 -1.12
CA PHE A 231 -15.91 4.47 -0.16
C PHE A 231 -17.05 3.51 -0.48
N PRO A 232 -17.48 3.33 -1.75
CA PRO A 232 -18.51 2.34 -2.09
C PRO A 232 -18.16 0.89 -1.73
N LEU A 233 -16.88 0.56 -1.50
CA LEU A 233 -16.40 -0.79 -1.21
C LEU A 233 -16.19 -1.04 0.27
N VAL A 234 -16.15 0.02 1.10
CA VAL A 234 -15.80 -0.07 2.52
C VAL A 234 -16.74 -1.01 3.26
N GLY A 235 -18.05 -0.88 3.07
CA GLY A 235 -19.03 -1.75 3.73
C GLY A 235 -18.82 -3.22 3.43
N ALA A 236 -18.68 -3.57 2.14
CA ALA A 236 -18.43 -4.95 1.71
C ALA A 236 -17.10 -5.50 2.26
N ALA A 237 -16.03 -4.69 2.26
CA ALA A 237 -14.75 -5.09 2.82
C ALA A 237 -14.84 -5.38 4.33
N LEU A 238 -15.56 -4.53 5.08
CA LEU A 238 -15.75 -4.72 6.52
C LEU A 238 -16.58 -5.95 6.83
N GLU A 239 -17.66 -6.22 6.08
CA GLU A 239 -18.51 -7.41 6.23
C GLU A 239 -17.75 -8.70 5.94
N ARG A 240 -16.84 -8.69 4.97
CA ARG A 240 -15.96 -9.82 4.65
C ARG A 240 -14.74 -9.93 5.58
N GLY A 241 -14.64 -9.08 6.61
CA GLY A 241 -13.56 -9.11 7.59
C GLY A 241 -12.24 -8.46 7.14
N GLY A 242 -12.19 -7.93 5.92
CA GLY A 242 -10.99 -7.29 5.37
C GLY A 242 -10.67 -5.93 5.98
N HIS A 243 -9.53 -5.38 5.57
CA HIS A 243 -9.01 -4.09 6.01
C HIS A 243 -9.13 -3.03 4.91
N ILE A 244 -8.80 -1.77 5.21
CA ILE A 244 -8.93 -0.67 4.26
C ILE A 244 -7.55 -0.05 4.00
N ALA A 245 -7.21 0.13 2.72
CA ALA A 245 -6.05 0.88 2.28
C ALA A 245 -6.54 2.05 1.39
N ILE A 246 -6.44 3.28 1.90
CA ILE A 246 -7.02 4.47 1.25
C ILE A 246 -6.03 5.63 1.22
N GLY A 247 -6.07 6.49 0.21
CA GLY A 247 -5.36 7.76 0.27
C GLY A 247 -5.37 8.54 -1.03
N LEU A 248 -4.86 9.77 -0.96
CA LEU A 248 -4.72 10.68 -2.08
C LEU A 248 -3.75 10.17 -3.15
N GLY A 249 -2.91 9.20 -2.81
CA GLY A 249 -2.06 8.53 -3.76
C GLY A 249 -2.83 7.71 -4.80
N ASP A 250 -3.96 7.12 -4.40
CA ASP A 250 -4.79 6.32 -5.31
C ASP A 250 -5.82 7.15 -6.06
N TYR A 251 -6.45 8.12 -5.38
CA TYR A 251 -7.57 8.88 -5.94
C TYR A 251 -7.68 10.27 -5.29
N PRO A 252 -7.99 11.35 -6.03
CA PRO A 252 -8.03 12.71 -5.47
C PRO A 252 -9.26 13.01 -4.59
N TYR A 253 -10.30 12.18 -4.65
CA TYR A 253 -11.57 12.35 -3.94
C TYR A 253 -12.24 13.72 -4.17
N GLY A 254 -12.31 14.15 -5.44
CA GLY A 254 -12.84 15.45 -5.84
C GLY A 254 -14.32 15.68 -5.49
N GLU A 255 -15.08 14.60 -5.31
CA GLU A 255 -16.44 14.59 -4.77
C GLU A 255 -16.53 15.10 -3.33
N LEU A 256 -15.39 15.16 -2.61
CA LEU A 256 -15.26 15.76 -1.27
C LEU A 256 -14.58 17.14 -1.33
N GLY A 257 -14.44 17.72 -2.53
CA GLY A 257 -13.67 18.94 -2.75
C GLY A 257 -12.18 18.64 -2.83
N THR A 258 -11.42 19.09 -1.84
CA THR A 258 -9.97 18.86 -1.75
C THR A 258 -9.63 18.33 -0.36
N PRO A 259 -10.00 17.08 -0.04
CA PRO A 259 -9.72 16.50 1.26
C PRO A 259 -8.22 16.31 1.46
N ARG A 260 -7.81 16.20 2.72
CA ARG A 260 -6.53 15.66 3.17
C ARG A 260 -6.65 14.14 3.35
N ASN A 261 -5.52 13.43 3.46
CA ASN A 261 -5.56 12.00 3.78
C ASN A 261 -6.21 11.76 5.16
N ALA A 262 -5.96 12.64 6.13
CA ALA A 262 -6.56 12.54 7.46
C ALA A 262 -8.10 12.56 7.43
N ASP A 263 -8.71 13.37 6.55
CA ASP A 263 -10.17 13.44 6.39
C ASP A 263 -10.73 12.11 5.85
N LEU A 264 -9.97 11.45 4.97
CA LEU A 264 -10.34 10.12 4.45
C LEU A 264 -10.28 9.07 5.55
N VAL A 265 -9.23 9.09 6.37
CA VAL A 265 -9.06 8.16 7.51
C VAL A 265 -10.17 8.35 8.54
N GLU A 266 -10.47 9.60 8.91
CA GLU A 266 -11.57 9.92 9.84
C GLU A 266 -12.89 9.33 9.35
N ARG A 267 -13.19 9.50 8.05
CA ARG A 267 -14.41 8.96 7.45
C ARG A 267 -14.45 7.43 7.44
N ILE A 268 -13.34 6.75 7.14
CA ILE A 268 -13.26 5.30 7.26
C ILE A 268 -13.48 4.86 8.72
N ALA A 269 -12.85 5.54 9.67
CA ALA A 269 -13.00 5.23 11.08
C ALA A 269 -14.45 5.42 11.57
N GLN A 270 -15.14 6.46 11.08
CA GLN A 270 -16.55 6.67 11.34
C GLN A 270 -17.40 5.51 10.79
N ILE A 271 -17.27 5.18 9.51
CA ILE A 271 -18.03 4.08 8.87
C ILE A 271 -17.81 2.76 9.62
N ALA A 272 -16.57 2.45 9.98
CA ALA A 272 -16.25 1.23 10.72
C ALA A 272 -16.93 1.17 12.09
N ARG A 273 -16.93 2.27 12.85
CA ARG A 273 -17.62 2.37 14.15
C ARG A 273 -19.13 2.25 14.00
N GLU A 274 -19.72 2.87 12.98
CA GLU A 274 -21.15 2.74 12.66
C GLU A 274 -21.53 1.30 12.32
N MET A 275 -20.62 0.54 11.70
CA MET A 275 -20.76 -0.89 11.43
C MET A 275 -20.33 -1.79 12.60
N GLY A 276 -20.00 -1.22 13.77
CA GLY A 276 -19.66 -1.97 14.99
C GLY A 276 -18.27 -2.59 14.99
N ARG A 277 -17.32 -2.09 14.18
CA ARG A 277 -15.93 -2.55 14.14
C ARG A 277 -14.98 -1.49 14.69
N GLU A 278 -14.21 -1.85 15.71
CA GLU A 278 -13.18 -0.98 16.29
C GLU A 278 -11.97 -0.84 15.37
N ILE A 279 -11.24 0.28 15.51
CA ILE A 279 -10.01 0.56 14.74
C ILE A 279 -8.79 0.06 15.50
N ALA A 280 -7.88 -0.61 14.80
CA ALA A 280 -6.60 -1.02 15.34
C ALA A 280 -5.67 0.20 15.44
N SER A 281 -5.05 0.36 16.61
CA SER A 281 -3.84 1.19 16.75
C SER A 281 -2.64 0.47 16.10
N PRO A 282 -1.54 1.18 15.78
CA PRO A 282 -0.35 0.53 15.23
C PRO A 282 0.19 -0.67 16.05
N PRO A 283 0.21 -0.67 17.40
CA PRO A 283 0.63 -1.84 18.19
C PRO A 283 -0.34 -3.03 18.07
N GLU A 284 -1.64 -2.75 17.96
CA GLU A 284 -2.64 -3.79 17.72
C GLU A 284 -2.52 -4.35 16.29
N ALA A 285 -2.27 -3.49 15.30
CA ALA A 285 -1.99 -3.91 13.93
C ALA A 285 -0.73 -4.79 13.87
N ARG A 286 0.35 -4.45 14.58
CA ARG A 286 1.53 -5.32 14.70
C ARG A 286 1.16 -6.71 15.24
N THR A 287 0.31 -6.77 16.26
CA THR A 287 -0.18 -8.05 16.83
C THR A 287 -1.01 -8.85 15.81
N ILE A 288 -1.97 -8.21 15.14
CA ILE A 288 -2.83 -8.85 14.12
C ILE A 288 -1.98 -9.41 12.96
N LEU A 289 -0.96 -8.68 12.55
CA LEU A 289 -0.10 -9.02 11.42
C LEU A 289 1.09 -9.91 11.78
N GLY A 290 1.22 -10.34 13.04
CA GLY A 290 2.32 -11.19 13.50
C GLY A 290 3.70 -10.51 13.42
N LEU A 291 3.75 -9.17 13.50
CA LEU A 291 5.00 -8.43 13.59
C LEU A 291 5.58 -8.54 15.01
N SER A 292 6.90 -8.72 15.13
CA SER A 292 7.56 -8.61 16.42
C SER A 292 7.39 -7.19 16.97
N GLN A 293 7.03 -7.04 18.25
CA GLN A 293 6.90 -5.72 18.85
C GLN A 293 8.30 -5.08 18.93
N HIS A 294 8.60 -4.14 18.03
CA HIS A 294 9.79 -3.32 18.14
C HIS A 294 9.60 -2.33 19.27
N SER A 295 10.37 -2.48 20.35
CA SER A 295 10.47 -1.48 21.40
C SER A 295 11.36 -0.35 20.88
N PHE A 296 10.76 0.71 20.37
CA PHE A 296 11.47 1.98 20.19
C PHE A 296 11.66 2.58 21.59
N HIS A 297 12.86 2.40 22.15
CA HIS A 297 13.29 3.04 23.41
C HIS A 297 14.16 4.25 23.12
#